data_AF-A0A166M1R2-F1
#
_entry.id   AF-A0A166M1R2-F1
#
_cell.length_a   1.000
_cell.length_b   1.000
_cell.length_c   1.000
_cell.angle_alpha   90.00
_cell.angle_beta   90.00
_cell.angle_gamma   90.00
#
_symmetry.space_group_name_H-M   'P 1'
#
loop_
_entity.id
_entity.type
_entity.pdbx_description
1 polymer ?
#
loop_
_entity_poly.entity_id
_entity_poly.type
_entity_poly.pdbx_seq_one_letter_code
_entity_poly.pdbx_strand_id
1 'polypeptide(L)'
;MVGRDTTAHGLSTALRNDEIPTDPRVLADFGFDKCFSGIDRAHLSMVYSVLMVDLEVRPSELNKWKAKGMKFVGNKIRVKFLAKKERVYKLHLTWFLENQYVWDESDVKGRAKASTAARKMIKRNLALQKKKKKDTFDWWS
;
A
#
# COMPACT_ATOMS: atom_id res chain seq x y z
N MET A 1 22.00 -19.05 16.27
CA MET A 1 20.84 -19.43 15.45
C MET A 1 20.20 -18.14 14.93
N VAL A 2 20.48 -17.76 13.68
CA VAL A 2 19.87 -16.58 13.06
C VAL A 2 18.42 -16.97 12.75
N GLY A 3 17.46 -16.39 13.47
CA GLY A 3 16.04 -16.59 13.19
C GLY A 3 15.80 -16.26 11.72
N ARG A 4 15.08 -17.12 10.99
CA ARG A 4 14.77 -16.88 9.57
C ARG A 4 13.99 -15.58 9.47
N ASP A 5 14.64 -14.49 9.08
CA ASP A 5 13.98 -13.23 8.76
C ASP A 5 13.03 -13.49 7.60
N THR A 6 11.73 -13.42 7.91
CA THR A 6 10.69 -13.58 6.90
C THR A 6 10.47 -12.24 6.19
N THR A 7 9.81 -12.26 5.04
CA THR A 7 9.42 -11.02 4.34
C THR A 7 8.53 -10.12 5.21
N ALA A 8 7.77 -10.69 6.15
CA ALA A 8 7.02 -9.92 7.15
C ALA A 8 7.93 -9.15 8.14
N HIS A 9 9.10 -9.69 8.48
CA HIS A 9 10.08 -8.98 9.30
C HIS A 9 10.72 -7.85 8.49
N GLY A 10 11.07 -8.10 7.23
CA GLY A 10 11.56 -7.05 6.32
C GLY A 10 10.54 -5.91 6.16
N LEU A 11 9.26 -6.23 6.00
CA LEU A 11 8.17 -5.27 5.99
C LEU A 11 8.13 -4.47 7.31
N SER A 12 8.15 -5.15 8.45
CA SER A 12 8.11 -4.51 9.76
C SER A 12 9.26 -3.53 9.98
N THR A 13 10.47 -3.88 9.53
CA THR A 13 11.66 -3.04 9.67
C THR A 13 11.53 -1.78 8.82
N ALA A 14 11.13 -1.91 7.55
CA ALA A 14 10.91 -0.77 6.68
C ALA A 14 9.86 0.20 7.25
N LEU A 15 8.73 -0.34 7.72
CA LEU A 15 7.64 0.47 8.27
C LEU A 15 8.03 1.21 9.56
N ARG A 16 8.88 0.62 10.40
CA ARG A 16 9.40 1.27 11.62
C ARG A 16 10.37 2.40 11.34
N ASN A 17 11.00 2.39 10.16
CA ASN A 17 11.89 3.45 9.70
C ASN A 17 11.15 4.50 8.85
N ASP A 18 9.81 4.44 8.77
CA ASP A 18 8.99 5.26 7.87
C ASP A 18 9.36 5.13 6.38
N GLU A 19 9.95 3.99 6.00
CA GLU A 19 10.37 3.71 4.64
C GLU A 19 9.33 2.87 3.88
N ILE A 20 9.24 3.12 2.58
CA ILE A 20 8.49 2.24 1.67
C ILE A 20 9.38 1.02 1.39
N PRO A 21 8.90 -0.22 1.58
CA PRO A 21 9.68 -1.41 1.30
C PRO A 21 10.22 -1.40 -0.15
N THR A 22 11.50 -1.72 -0.31
CA THR A 22 12.15 -1.78 -1.63
C THR A 22 12.52 -3.21 -2.03
N ASP A 23 12.57 -4.15 -1.07
CA ASP A 23 12.86 -5.56 -1.33
C ASP A 23 11.80 -6.17 -2.26
N PRO A 24 12.16 -6.66 -3.46
CA PRO A 24 11.24 -7.29 -4.39
C PRO A 24 10.41 -8.42 -3.79
N ARG A 25 10.97 -9.18 -2.85
CA ARG A 25 10.26 -10.29 -2.20
C ARG A 25 9.14 -9.78 -1.31
N VAL A 26 9.40 -8.71 -0.55
CA VAL A 26 8.40 -8.04 0.30
C VAL A 26 7.33 -7.40 -0.58
N LEU A 27 7.74 -6.77 -1.68
CA LEU A 27 6.81 -6.13 -2.60
C LEU A 27 5.79 -7.12 -3.18
N ALA A 28 6.26 -8.28 -3.65
CA ALA A 28 5.40 -9.33 -4.20
C ALA A 28 4.54 -10.02 -3.12
N ASP A 29 5.13 -10.35 -1.97
CA ASP A 29 4.43 -11.09 -0.90
C ASP A 29 3.28 -10.30 -0.27
N PHE A 30 3.36 -8.96 -0.26
CA PHE A 30 2.39 -8.10 0.42
C PHE A 30 1.54 -7.24 -0.53
N GLY A 31 1.68 -7.42 -1.84
CA GLY A 31 0.83 -6.81 -2.86
C GLY A 31 1.20 -5.38 -3.26
N PHE A 32 2.41 -4.92 -2.95
CA PHE A 32 2.91 -3.60 -3.41
C PHE A 32 3.19 -3.56 -4.91
N ASP A 33 3.42 -4.72 -5.51
CA ASP A 33 3.52 -4.92 -6.97
C ASP A 33 2.18 -4.67 -7.68
N LYS A 34 1.06 -4.88 -6.99
CA LYS A 34 -0.30 -4.64 -7.51
C LYS A 34 -0.67 -3.15 -7.50
N CYS A 35 0.05 -2.29 -6.77
CA CYS A 35 -0.18 -0.86 -6.72
C CYS A 35 0.26 -0.14 -8.01
N PHE A 36 -0.58 0.75 -8.53
CA PHE A 36 -0.34 1.45 -9.81
C PHE A 36 0.39 2.78 -9.68
N SER A 37 0.57 3.30 -8.46
CA SER A 37 1.25 4.57 -8.21
C SER A 37 2.05 4.54 -6.91
N GLY A 38 3.03 5.46 -6.80
CA GLY A 38 3.78 5.64 -5.55
C GLY A 38 2.89 6.05 -4.37
N ILE A 39 1.80 6.78 -4.64
CA ILE A 39 0.81 7.17 -3.63
C ILE A 39 0.05 5.93 -3.13
N ASP A 40 -0.35 5.02 -4.03
CA ASP A 40 -1.00 3.76 -3.65
C ASP A 40 -0.07 2.89 -2.79
N ARG A 41 1.22 2.84 -3.12
CA ARG A 41 2.21 2.13 -2.31
C ARG A 41 2.37 2.76 -0.92
N ALA A 42 2.37 4.08 -0.83
CA ALA A 42 2.41 4.79 0.46
C ALA A 42 1.16 4.50 1.30
N HIS A 43 -0.04 4.50 0.69
CA HIS A 43 -1.26 4.11 1.40
C HIS A 43 -1.21 2.67 1.89
N LEU A 44 -0.71 1.74 1.06
CA LEU A 44 -0.53 0.35 1.46
C LEU A 44 0.47 0.20 2.62
N SER A 45 1.59 0.93 2.59
CA SER A 45 2.53 0.99 3.72
C SER A 45 1.83 1.46 4.99
N MET A 46 0.99 2.50 4.92
CA MET A 46 0.25 2.97 6.09
C MET A 46 -0.76 1.95 6.60
N VAL A 47 -1.43 1.19 5.74
CA VAL A 47 -2.33 0.10 6.17
C VAL A 47 -1.56 -0.95 6.96
N TYR A 48 -0.38 -1.38 6.48
CA TYR A 48 0.45 -2.32 7.21
C TYR A 48 1.09 -1.72 8.46
N SER A 49 1.42 -0.42 8.44
CA SER A 49 1.96 0.29 9.61
C SER A 49 0.95 0.31 10.74
N VAL A 50 -0.29 0.77 10.47
CA VAL A 50 -1.39 0.71 11.45
C VAL A 50 -1.60 -0.71 11.95
N LEU A 51 -1.58 -1.71 11.06
CA LEU A 51 -1.77 -3.10 11.45
C LEU A 51 -0.69 -3.61 12.43
N MET A 52 0.58 -3.30 12.17
CA MET A 52 1.71 -3.88 12.91
C MET A 52 2.13 -3.04 14.11
N VAL A 53 2.05 -1.71 13.99
CA VAL A 53 2.45 -0.75 15.02
C VAL A 53 1.29 -0.47 15.97
N ASP A 54 0.12 -0.08 15.44
CA ASP A 54 -0.99 0.35 16.29
C ASP A 54 -1.91 -0.80 16.74
N LEU A 55 -2.11 -1.79 15.86
CA LEU A 55 -2.94 -2.97 16.15
C LEU A 55 -2.11 -4.17 16.64
N GLU A 56 -0.81 -3.94 16.87
CA GLU A 56 0.18 -4.84 17.46
C GLU A 56 0.26 -6.24 16.80
N VAL A 57 -0.04 -6.33 15.49
CA VAL A 57 0.10 -7.59 14.77
C VAL A 57 1.58 -7.87 14.55
N ARG A 58 2.06 -8.95 15.16
CA ARG A 58 3.48 -9.33 15.06
C ARG A 58 3.84 -9.81 13.65
N PRO A 59 5.09 -9.61 13.20
CA PRO A 59 5.55 -10.11 11.89
C PRO A 59 5.35 -11.62 11.71
N SER A 60 5.53 -12.39 12.78
CA SER A 60 5.31 -13.84 12.78
C SER A 60 3.84 -14.23 12.60
N GLU A 61 2.91 -13.43 13.11
CA GLU A 61 1.48 -13.61 12.92
C GLU A 61 1.07 -13.25 11.49
N LEU A 62 1.55 -12.10 10.99
CA LEU A 62 1.30 -11.69 9.60
C LEU A 62 1.84 -12.72 8.60
N ASN A 63 3.01 -13.30 8.86
CA ASN A 63 3.55 -14.36 8.02
C ASN A 63 2.68 -15.63 8.01
N LYS A 64 2.09 -15.99 9.16
CA LYS A 64 1.12 -17.10 9.24
C LYS A 64 -0.16 -16.80 8.46
N TRP A 65 -0.62 -15.54 8.45
CA TRP A 65 -1.77 -15.15 7.64
C TRP A 65 -1.44 -15.21 6.15
N LYS A 66 -0.25 -14.72 5.76
CA LYS A 66 0.24 -14.79 4.37
C LYS A 66 0.29 -16.23 3.86
N ALA A 67 0.74 -17.17 4.69
CA ALA A 67 0.77 -18.60 4.34
C ALA A 67 -0.61 -19.20 4.02
N LYS A 68 -1.70 -18.56 4.48
CA LYS A 68 -3.09 -18.91 4.16
C LYS A 68 -3.65 -18.17 2.94
N GLY A 69 -2.83 -17.34 2.29
CA GLY A 69 -3.17 -16.57 1.10
C GLY A 69 -3.56 -15.11 1.38
N MET A 70 -3.41 -14.25 0.36
CA MET A 70 -3.65 -12.80 0.50
C MET A 70 -5.10 -12.44 0.81
N LYS A 71 -6.06 -13.22 0.33
CA LYS A 71 -7.48 -13.04 0.67
C LYS A 71 -7.73 -13.23 2.17
N PHE A 72 -7.03 -14.18 2.79
CA PHE A 72 -7.09 -14.37 4.24
C PHE A 72 -6.47 -13.19 4.99
N VAL A 73 -5.34 -12.66 4.50
CA VAL A 73 -4.72 -11.44 5.04
C VAL A 73 -5.70 -10.26 4.98
N GLY A 74 -6.31 -9.99 3.83
CA GLY A 74 -7.29 -8.92 3.66
C GLY A 74 -8.48 -9.04 4.62
N ASN A 75 -9.02 -10.26 4.80
CA ASN A 75 -10.09 -10.49 5.76
C ASN A 75 -9.67 -10.20 7.21
N LYS A 76 -8.44 -10.57 7.61
CA LYS A 76 -7.93 -10.29 8.96
C LYS A 76 -7.68 -8.80 9.19
N ILE A 77 -7.15 -8.10 8.20
CA ILE A 77 -7.00 -6.64 8.22
C ILE A 77 -8.38 -5.99 8.43
N ARG A 78 -9.38 -6.38 7.64
CA ARG A 78 -10.74 -5.84 7.75
C ARG A 78 -11.30 -6.00 9.17
N VAL A 79 -11.19 -7.19 9.76
CA VAL A 79 -11.67 -7.46 11.12
C VAL A 79 -10.95 -6.59 12.15
N LYS A 80 -9.62 -6.49 12.07
CA LYS A 80 -8.80 -5.69 12.99
C LYS A 80 -9.14 -4.20 12.91
N PHE A 81 -9.30 -3.66 11.70
CA PHE A 81 -9.67 -2.26 11.50
C PHE A 81 -11.09 -1.96 11.98
N LEU A 82 -12.08 -2.82 11.68
CA LEU A 82 -13.47 -2.60 12.11
C LEU A 82 -13.67 -2.74 13.62
N ALA A 83 -12.82 -3.51 14.29
CA ALA A 83 -12.85 -3.63 15.76
C ALA A 83 -12.45 -2.33 16.47
N LYS A 84 -11.69 -1.45 15.80
CA LYS A 84 -11.26 -0.15 16.34
C LYS A 84 -12.16 0.97 15.82
N LYS A 85 -12.76 1.73 16.73
CA LYS A 85 -13.61 2.90 16.41
C LYS A 85 -12.81 4.19 16.19
N GLU A 86 -11.50 4.09 16.03
CA GLU A 86 -10.62 5.26 16.01
C GLU A 86 -10.70 6.00 14.66
N ARG A 87 -11.02 7.29 14.73
CA ARG A 87 -11.16 8.17 13.55
C ARG A 87 -9.86 8.32 12.76
N VAL A 88 -8.71 8.15 13.42
CA VAL A 88 -7.37 8.31 12.83
C VAL A 88 -7.17 7.35 11.65
N TYR A 89 -7.78 6.16 11.71
CA TYR A 89 -7.64 5.15 10.67
C TYR A 89 -8.64 5.30 9.52
N LYS A 90 -9.55 6.29 9.57
CA LYS A 90 -10.63 6.44 8.58
C LYS A 90 -10.09 6.55 7.15
N LEU A 91 -9.01 7.30 6.95
CA LEU A 91 -8.40 7.47 5.63
C LEU A 91 -7.87 6.13 5.09
N HIS A 92 -7.05 5.44 5.89
CA HIS A 92 -6.42 4.16 5.52
C HIS A 92 -7.46 3.04 5.37
N LEU A 93 -8.49 3.02 6.21
CA LEU A 93 -9.62 2.10 6.11
C LEU A 93 -10.41 2.34 4.83
N THR A 94 -10.69 3.60 4.49
CA THR A 94 -11.41 3.92 3.25
C THR A 94 -10.61 3.45 2.04
N TRP A 95 -9.32 3.78 1.99
CA TRP A 95 -8.45 3.32 0.91
C TRP A 95 -8.38 1.79 0.86
N PHE A 96 -8.22 1.10 2.00
CA PHE A 96 -8.24 -0.36 2.06
C PHE A 96 -9.53 -0.91 1.42
N LEU A 97 -10.70 -0.44 1.85
CA LEU A 97 -12.00 -0.89 1.33
C LEU A 97 -12.19 -0.65 -0.16
N GLU A 98 -11.60 0.43 -0.72
CA GLU A 98 -11.67 0.73 -2.14
C GLU A 98 -10.65 -0.04 -3.01
N ASN A 99 -9.58 -0.57 -2.40
CA ASN A 99 -8.47 -1.22 -3.09
C ASN A 99 -8.35 -2.70 -2.71
N GLN A 100 -9.49 -3.41 -2.61
CA GLN A 100 -9.50 -4.82 -2.21
C GLN A 100 -8.77 -5.74 -3.21
N TYR A 101 -8.65 -5.33 -4.48
CA TYR A 101 -7.86 -6.03 -5.51
C TYR A 101 -6.40 -6.35 -5.13
N VAL A 102 -5.83 -5.64 -4.17
CA VAL A 102 -4.49 -5.93 -3.63
C VAL A 102 -4.48 -7.30 -2.93
N TRP A 103 -5.55 -7.61 -2.19
CA TRP A 103 -5.71 -8.84 -1.40
C TRP A 103 -6.59 -9.89 -2.05
N ASP A 104 -7.50 -9.48 -2.96
CA ASP A 104 -8.46 -10.36 -3.63
C ASP A 104 -8.45 -10.12 -5.14
N GLU A 105 -7.85 -11.04 -5.89
CA GLU A 105 -7.72 -10.92 -7.35
C GLU A 105 -9.06 -10.96 -8.10
N SER A 106 -10.13 -11.43 -7.45
CA SER A 106 -11.47 -11.39 -8.03
C SER A 106 -12.05 -9.96 -8.13
N ASP A 107 -11.47 -8.98 -7.43
CA ASP A 107 -11.85 -7.56 -7.52
C ASP A 107 -11.29 -6.89 -8.79
N VAL A 108 -11.72 -7.39 -9.95
CA VAL A 108 -11.32 -6.86 -11.26
C VAL A 108 -11.80 -5.42 -11.45
N LYS A 109 -12.96 -5.07 -10.88
CA LYS A 109 -13.56 -3.73 -10.98
C LYS A 109 -12.73 -2.71 -10.20
N GLY A 110 -12.35 -3.01 -8.95
CA GLY A 110 -11.47 -2.17 -8.14
C GLY A 110 -10.12 -1.95 -8.81
N ARG A 111 -9.53 -3.02 -9.36
CA ARG A 111 -8.27 -2.94 -10.11
C ARG A 111 -8.36 -2.01 -11.32
N ALA A 112 -9.43 -2.12 -12.11
CA ALA A 112 -9.64 -1.27 -13.28
C ALA A 112 -9.83 0.20 -12.91
N LYS A 113 -10.59 0.48 -11.83
CA LYS A 113 -10.78 1.83 -11.28
C LYS A 113 -9.44 2.43 -10.85
N ALA A 114 -8.66 1.70 -10.06
CA ALA A 114 -7.35 2.15 -9.58
C ALA A 114 -6.36 2.40 -10.72
N SER A 115 -6.30 1.50 -11.70
CA SER A 115 -5.46 1.68 -12.90
C SER A 115 -5.82 2.94 -13.69
N THR A 116 -7.13 3.19 -13.87
CA THR A 116 -7.61 4.39 -14.57
C THR A 116 -7.28 5.67 -13.81
N ALA A 117 -7.46 5.67 -12.49
CA ALA A 117 -7.11 6.79 -11.63
C ALA A 117 -5.60 7.11 -11.70
N ALA A 118 -4.74 6.09 -11.61
CA ALA A 118 -3.29 6.26 -11.73
C ALA A 118 -2.88 6.83 -13.10
N ARG A 119 -3.45 6.30 -14.20
CA ARG A 119 -3.21 6.84 -15.57
C ARG A 119 -3.60 8.30 -15.68
N LYS A 120 -4.76 8.68 -15.14
CA LYS A 120 -5.24 10.07 -15.14
C LYS A 120 -4.29 10.98 -14.35
N MET A 121 -3.80 10.51 -13.19
CA MET A 121 -2.83 11.24 -12.38
C MET A 121 -1.50 11.47 -13.13
N ILE A 122 -0.95 10.43 -13.76
CA ILE A 122 0.29 10.52 -14.55
C ILE A 122 0.12 11.55 -15.68
N LYS A 123 -0.98 11.48 -16.44
CA LYS A 123 -1.28 12.42 -17.53
C LYS A 123 -1.35 13.86 -17.01
N ARG A 124 -1.99 14.09 -15.87
CA ARG A 124 -2.10 15.41 -15.24
C ARG A 124 -0.72 15.94 -14.81
N ASN A 125 0.10 15.11 -14.17
CA ASN A 125 1.44 15.51 -13.72
C ASN A 125 2.35 15.85 -14.91
N LEU A 126 2.28 15.08 -16.00
CA LEU A 126 2.99 15.38 -17.24
C LEU A 126 2.54 16.71 -17.86
N ALA A 127 1.24 17.00 -17.88
CA ALA A 127 0.71 18.27 -18.37
C ALA A 127 1.20 19.46 -17.53
N LEU A 128 1.21 19.32 -16.20
CA LEU A 128 1.73 20.34 -15.29
C LEU A 128 3.23 20.59 -15.49
N GLN A 129 4.02 19.54 -15.69
CA GLN A 129 5.46 19.66 -15.96
C GLN A 129 5.72 20.38 -17.30
N LYS A 130 4.95 20.05 -18.35
CA LYS A 130 5.03 20.75 -19.64
C LYS A 130 4.66 22.23 -19.50
N LYS A 131 3.60 22.55 -18.74
CA LYS A 131 3.21 23.94 -18.48
C LYS A 131 4.31 24.70 -17.73
N LYS A 132 4.83 24.14 -16.63
CA LYS A 132 5.94 24.76 -15.88
C LYS A 132 7.17 25.03 -16.74
N LYS A 133 7.56 24.07 -17.59
CA LYS A 133 8.68 24.26 -18.53
C LYS A 133 8.42 25.40 -19.52
N LYS A 134 7.20 25.48 -20.06
CA LYS A 134 6.80 26.59 -20.95
C LYS A 134 6.84 27.93 -20.22
N ASP A 135 6.21 28.02 -19.05
CA ASP A 135 6.17 29.26 -18.25
C ASP A 135 7.59 29.71 -17.84
N THR A 136 8.50 28.75 -17.58
CA THR A 136 9.91 29.04 -17.27
C THR A 136 10.67 29.55 -18.50
N PHE A 137 10.40 28.99 -19.68
CA PHE A 137 11.01 29.43 -20.95
C PHE A 137 10.52 30.84 -21.35
N ASP A 138 9.22 31.12 -21.17
CA ASP A 138 8.61 32.42 -21.48
C ASP A 138 9.10 33.55 -20.54
N TRP A 139 9.60 33.24 -19.33
CA TRP A 139 10.17 34.24 -18.40
C TRP A 139 11.60 34.71 -18.77
N TRP A 140 12.31 33.95 -19.62
CA TRP A 140 13.69 34.24 -20.04
C TRP A 140 13.79 34.87 -21.44
N SER A 141 12.65 35.12 -22.10
CA SER A 141 12.54 35.73 -23.44
C SER A 141 11.93 37.13 -23.36
#